data_AF-A0A5R8PA44-F1
#
_entry.id   AF-A0A5R8PA44-F1
#
_cell.length_a   1.000
_cell.length_b   1.000
_cell.length_c   1.000
_cell.angle_alpha   90.00
_cell.angle_beta   90.00
_cell.angle_gamma   90.00
#
_symmetry.space_group_name_H-M   'P 1'
#
loop_
_entity.id
_entity.type
_entity.pdbx_description
1 polymer ?
#
loop_
_entity_poly.entity_id
_entity_poly.type
_entity_poly.pdbx_seq_one_letter_code
_entity_poly.pdbx_strand_id
1 'polypeptide(L)'
;MAETNDSVGRMLAVYESAIRSFVVGSSSADDFEARFLALFKNDKYQVPGPEFDVLDSLFADVDDYVADPDLRNEVGGIGEQELRERARSVYSRLYGSIDGQR
;
A
#
# COMPACT_ATOMS: atom_id res chain seq x y z
N MET A 1 -13.16 -24.33 -2.82
CA MET A 1 -13.40 -22.86 -2.70
C MET A 1 -12.92 -22.27 -1.36
N ALA A 2 -12.57 -23.07 -0.33
CA ALA A 2 -12.06 -22.53 0.95
C ALA A 2 -10.58 -22.10 0.91
N GLU A 3 -9.80 -22.60 -0.05
CA GLU A 3 -8.34 -22.41 -0.12
C GLU A 3 -7.94 -20.98 -0.54
N THR A 4 -8.79 -20.30 -1.33
CA THR A 4 -8.49 -18.95 -1.82
C THR A 4 -8.57 -17.90 -0.71
N ASN A 5 -9.56 -18.00 0.19
CA ASN A 5 -9.75 -17.02 1.26
C ASN A 5 -8.63 -17.05 2.31
N ASP A 6 -8.08 -18.23 2.61
CA ASP A 6 -6.99 -18.39 3.56
C ASP A 6 -5.66 -17.83 3.02
N SER A 7 -5.38 -18.02 1.72
CA SER A 7 -4.23 -17.42 1.05
C SER A 7 -4.35 -15.89 0.95
N VAL A 8 -5.53 -15.37 0.59
CA VAL A 8 -5.80 -13.93 0.57
C VAL A 8 -5.60 -13.32 1.96
N GLY A 9 -6.11 -13.97 3.01
CA GLY A 9 -5.92 -13.51 4.40
C GLY A 9 -4.44 -13.42 4.80
N ARG A 10 -3.62 -14.40 4.41
CA ARG A 10 -2.17 -14.37 4.65
C ARG A 10 -1.48 -13.26 3.86
N MET A 11 -1.84 -13.08 2.59
CA MET A 11 -1.32 -12.00 1.75
C MET A 11 -1.61 -10.65 2.42
N LEU A 12 -2.86 -10.36 2.76
CA LEU A 12 -3.26 -9.10 3.38
C LEU A 12 -2.57 -8.87 4.74
N ALA A 13 -2.43 -9.89 5.57
CA ALA A 13 -1.73 -9.76 6.85
C ALA A 13 -0.26 -9.32 6.70
N VAL A 14 0.41 -9.66 5.59
CA VAL A 14 1.79 -9.24 5.31
C VAL A 14 1.85 -7.73 5.01
N TYR A 15 0.88 -7.17 4.29
CA TYR A 15 0.88 -5.75 3.91
C TYR A 15 0.22 -4.85 4.96
N GLU A 16 -0.67 -5.37 5.80
CA GLU A 16 -1.45 -4.61 6.78
C GLU A 16 -0.56 -3.69 7.63
N SER A 17 0.50 -4.24 8.21
CA SER A 17 1.39 -3.48 9.11
C SER A 17 2.10 -2.33 8.39
N ALA A 18 2.56 -2.56 7.15
CA ALA A 18 3.26 -1.55 6.36
C ALA A 18 2.31 -0.42 5.96
N ILE A 19 1.16 -0.76 5.37
CA ILE A 19 0.16 0.23 4.94
C ILE A 19 -0.38 1.00 6.15
N ARG A 20 -0.72 0.30 7.24
CA ARG A 20 -1.22 0.93 8.46
C ARG A 20 -0.22 1.94 9.03
N SER A 21 1.05 1.56 9.16
CA SER A 21 2.09 2.43 9.73
C SER A 21 2.27 3.71 8.93
N PHE A 22 2.18 3.62 7.60
CA PHE A 22 2.25 4.78 6.72
C PHE A 22 1.00 5.67 6.83
N VAL A 23 -0.20 5.07 6.85
CA VAL A 23 -1.46 5.80 6.94
C VAL A 23 -1.62 6.54 8.27
N VAL A 24 -1.18 5.95 9.40
CA VAL A 24 -1.22 6.61 10.71
C VAL A 24 -0.08 7.62 10.92
N GLY A 25 0.82 7.78 9.94
CA GLY A 25 1.95 8.69 10.02
C GLY A 25 3.12 8.21 10.88
N SER A 26 3.15 6.92 11.24
CA SER A 26 4.29 6.29 11.93
C SER A 26 5.49 6.02 11.02
N SER A 27 5.31 6.13 9.69
CA SER A 27 6.35 5.93 8.69
C SER A 27 6.27 7.02 7.60
N SER A 28 7.45 7.44 7.11
CA SER A 28 7.58 8.34 5.95
C SER A 28 7.31 7.60 4.64
N ALA A 29 7.03 8.34 3.56
CA ALA A 29 6.80 7.74 2.25
C ALA A 29 8.00 6.93 1.72
N ASP A 30 9.24 7.40 1.87
CA ASP A 30 10.44 6.63 1.50
C ASP A 30 10.55 5.27 2.22
N ASP A 31 10.32 5.24 3.54
CA ASP A 31 10.38 3.99 4.32
C ASP A 31 9.23 3.05 3.94
N PHE A 32 8.05 3.61 3.66
CA PHE A 32 6.91 2.87 3.18
C PHE A 32 7.15 2.27 1.79
N GLU A 33 7.62 3.06 0.82
CA GLU A 33 7.97 2.62 -0.53
C GLU A 33 8.97 1.45 -0.46
N ALA A 34 10.11 1.66 0.21
CA ALA A 34 11.16 0.66 0.30
C ALA A 34 10.64 -0.66 0.91
N ARG A 35 9.83 -0.57 1.97
CA ARG A 35 9.22 -1.75 2.60
C ARG A 35 8.17 -2.39 1.70
N PHE A 36 7.29 -1.62 1.10
CA PHE A 36 6.21 -2.12 0.26
C PHE A 36 6.75 -2.84 -0.97
N LEU A 37 7.72 -2.24 -1.67
CA LEU A 37 8.40 -2.86 -2.81
C LEU A 37 9.15 -4.13 -2.41
N ALA A 38 9.79 -4.14 -1.24
CA ALA A 38 10.47 -5.33 -0.73
C ALA A 38 9.49 -6.46 -0.41
N LEU A 39 8.35 -6.16 0.22
CA LEU A 39 7.29 -7.13 0.50
C LEU A 39 6.73 -7.67 -0.81
N PHE A 40 6.32 -6.80 -1.73
CA PHE A 40 5.71 -7.19 -3.01
C PHE A 40 6.63 -8.11 -3.84
N LYS A 41 7.95 -7.85 -3.85
CA LYS A 41 8.93 -8.69 -4.55
C LYS A 41 9.19 -10.05 -3.89
N ASN A 42 9.02 -10.15 -2.56
CA ASN A 42 9.34 -11.36 -1.79
C ASN A 42 8.11 -12.15 -1.33
N ASP A 43 6.91 -11.64 -1.57
CA ASP A 43 5.67 -12.23 -1.08
C ASP A 43 5.31 -13.48 -1.90
N LYS A 44 5.43 -14.63 -1.25
CA LYS A 44 5.09 -15.94 -1.84
C LYS A 44 3.61 -16.27 -1.69
N TYR A 45 2.85 -15.45 -0.98
CA TYR A 45 1.43 -15.62 -0.73
C TYR A 45 0.56 -14.79 -1.68
N GLN A 46 1.17 -14.07 -2.64
CA GLN A 46 0.45 -13.34 -3.68
C GLN A 46 -0.46 -14.28 -4.44
N VAL A 47 -1.76 -14.01 -4.33
CA VAL A 47 -2.80 -14.75 -5.05
C VAL A 47 -3.58 -13.76 -5.90
N PRO A 48 -3.74 -14.02 -7.22
CA PRO A 48 -4.50 -13.15 -8.09
C PRO A 48 -5.96 -13.13 -7.64
N GLY A 49 -6.54 -11.93 -7.56
CA GLY A 49 -7.89 -11.70 -7.07
C GLY A 49 -8.15 -10.22 -6.82
N PRO A 50 -9.40 -9.86 -6.47
CA PRO A 50 -9.80 -8.46 -6.31
C PRO A 50 -9.02 -7.72 -5.21
N GLU A 51 -8.56 -8.44 -4.18
CA GLU A 51 -7.69 -7.87 -3.15
C GLU A 51 -6.28 -7.59 -3.67
N PHE A 52 -5.76 -8.47 -4.53
CA PHE A 52 -4.47 -8.26 -5.19
C PHE A 52 -4.55 -7.10 -6.19
N ASP A 53 -5.63 -6.96 -6.96
CA ASP A 53 -5.83 -5.81 -7.86
C ASP A 53 -5.77 -4.48 -7.09
N VAL A 54 -6.27 -4.44 -5.86
CA VAL A 54 -6.19 -3.24 -5.01
C VAL A 54 -4.77 -2.99 -4.52
N LEU A 55 -4.01 -4.04 -4.17
CA LEU A 55 -2.59 -3.93 -3.81
C LEU A 55 -1.71 -3.54 -5.00
N ASP A 56 -2.01 -4.06 -6.19
CA ASP A 56 -1.34 -3.75 -7.45
C ASP A 56 -1.57 -2.29 -7.87
N SER A 57 -2.80 -1.77 -7.67
CA SER A 57 -3.05 -0.34 -7.81
C SER A 57 -2.21 0.50 -6.85
N LEU A 58 -2.06 0.07 -5.59
CA LEU A 58 -1.18 0.77 -4.64
C LEU A 58 0.29 0.66 -5.04
N PHE A 59 0.71 -0.46 -5.62
CA PHE A 59 2.06 -0.62 -6.17
C PHE A 59 2.33 0.41 -7.26
N ALA A 60 1.38 0.62 -8.19
CA ALA A 60 1.51 1.66 -9.21
C ALA A 60 1.59 3.06 -8.61
N ASP A 61 0.83 3.35 -7.55
CA ASP A 61 0.92 4.62 -6.82
C ASP A 61 2.29 4.81 -6.14
N VAL A 62 2.84 3.73 -5.58
CA VAL A 62 4.17 3.71 -4.95
C VAL A 62 5.28 3.85 -6.00
N ASP A 63 5.14 3.25 -7.17
CA ASP A 63 6.10 3.38 -8.29
C ASP A 63 6.06 4.80 -8.90
N ASP A 64 4.91 5.47 -8.84
CA ASP A 64 4.71 6.87 -9.27
C ASP A 64 5.13 7.89 -8.18
N TYR A 65 5.52 7.43 -6.98
CA TYR A 65 5.97 8.31 -5.91
C TYR A 65 7.35 8.90 -6.20
N VAL A 66 7.46 10.20 -6.02
CA VAL A 66 8.72 10.94 -6.15
C VAL A 66 8.95 11.78 -4.91
N ALA A 67 9.94 11.38 -4.11
CA ALA A 67 10.31 12.04 -2.85
C ALA A 67 10.82 13.48 -3.08
N ASP A 68 11.60 13.67 -4.13
CA ASP A 68 12.23 14.95 -4.44
C ASP A 68 11.25 15.87 -5.20
N PRO A 69 10.89 17.04 -4.66
CA PRO A 69 9.88 17.91 -5.25
C PRO A 69 10.33 18.56 -6.57
N ASP A 70 11.64 18.80 -6.74
CA ASP A 70 12.19 19.36 -7.98
C ASP A 70 12.15 18.31 -9.09
N LEU A 71 12.57 17.07 -8.79
CA LEU A 71 12.47 15.93 -9.70
C LEU A 71 11.01 15.65 -10.07
N ARG A 72 10.10 15.65 -9.10
CA ARG A 72 8.66 15.43 -9.33
C ARG A 72 8.05 16.48 -10.26
N ASN A 73 8.51 17.72 -10.19
CA ASN A 73 8.06 18.78 -11.10
C ASN A 73 8.55 18.55 -12.54
N GLU A 74 9.69 17.86 -12.70
CA GLU A 74 10.28 17.53 -14.00
C GLU A 74 9.67 16.26 -14.62
N VAL A 75 9.58 15.17 -13.85
CA VAL A 75 9.15 13.85 -14.35
C VAL A 75 7.66 13.58 -14.14
N GLY A 76 6.99 14.38 -13.31
CA GLY A 76 5.65 14.10 -12.81
C GLY A 76 5.68 13.19 -11.56
N GLY A 77 4.53 12.61 -11.24
CA GLY A 77 4.37 11.69 -10.12
C GLY A 77 3.70 12.30 -8.89
N ILE A 78 3.59 11.50 -7.83
CA ILE A 78 2.91 11.88 -6.59
C ILE A 78 3.89 12.15 -5.44
N GLY A 79 3.49 13.02 -4.51
CA GLY A 79 4.24 13.24 -3.27
C GLY A 79 3.74 12.39 -2.11
N GLU A 80 4.40 12.54 -0.96
CA GLU A 80 4.04 11.80 0.26
C GLU A 80 2.56 11.97 0.65
N GLN A 81 2.03 13.20 0.60
CA GLN A 81 0.65 13.46 1.03
C GLN A 81 -0.37 12.71 0.16
N GLU A 82 -0.22 12.80 -1.17
CA GLU A 82 -1.08 12.12 -2.13
C GLU A 82 -0.94 10.59 -2.01
N LEU A 83 0.29 10.08 -1.89
CA LEU A 83 0.54 8.65 -1.63
C LEU A 83 -0.15 8.19 -0.34
N ARG A 84 -0.13 9.00 0.72
CA ARG A 84 -0.78 8.70 2.00
C ARG A 84 -2.30 8.67 1.87
N GLU A 85 -2.90 9.57 1.09
CA GLU A 85 -4.34 9.55 0.82
C GLU A 85 -4.75 8.30 0.03
N ARG A 86 -3.98 7.92 -1.00
CA ARG A 86 -4.21 6.68 -1.77
C ARG A 86 -4.06 5.44 -0.90
N ALA A 87 -2.99 5.36 -0.11
CA ALA A 87 -2.78 4.26 0.83
C ALA A 87 -3.91 4.16 1.87
N ARG A 88 -4.45 5.28 2.34
CA ARG A 88 -5.60 5.30 3.27
C ARG A 88 -6.86 4.74 2.61
N SER A 89 -7.12 5.12 1.35
CA SER A 89 -8.25 4.59 0.57
C SER A 89 -8.13 3.08 0.39
N VAL A 90 -6.94 2.60 0.00
CA VAL A 90 -6.63 1.17 -0.14
C VAL A 90 -6.81 0.43 1.18
N TYR A 91 -6.30 0.98 2.28
CA TYR A 91 -6.46 0.39 3.60
C TYR A 91 -7.94 0.26 3.98
N SER A 92 -8.73 1.31 3.75
CA SER A 92 -10.17 1.30 4.02
C SER A 92 -10.90 0.21 3.23
N ARG A 93 -10.48 -0.02 1.98
CA ARG A 93 -11.07 -1.03 1.09
C ARG A 93 -10.71 -2.46 1.49
N LEU A 94 -9.50 -2.69 1.99
CA LEU A 94 -8.98 -4.03 2.33
C LEU A 94 -9.25 -4.45 3.78
N TYR A 95 -9.10 -3.52 4.73
CA TYR A 95 -9.14 -3.80 6.17
C TYR A 95 -10.29 -3.07 6.90
N GLY A 96 -11.01 -2.18 6.20
CA GLY A 96 -12.01 -1.30 6.78
C GLY A 96 -11.44 0.05 7.23
N SER A 97 -12.31 0.98 7.62
CA SER A 97 -11.89 2.31 8.06
C SER A 97 -11.07 2.28 9.36
N ILE A 98 -9.96 2.99 9.37
CA ILE A 98 -9.19 3.34 10.60
C ILE A 98 -9.98 4.31 11.49
N ASP A 99 -11.06 4.89 10.96
CA ASP A 99 -11.94 5.83 11.65
C ASP A 99 -12.84 5.12 12.68
N GLY A 100 -12.23 4.81 13.82
CA GLY A 100 -12.89 4.48 15.07
C GLY A 100 -12.72 5.62 16.07
N GLN A 101 -13.15 6.84 15.72
CA GLN A 101 -13.27 7.94 16.69
C GLN A 101 -14.55 8.74 16.41
N ARG A 102 -15.64 8.26 17.00
CA ARG A 102 -16.83 9.07 17.29
C ARG A 102 -16.83 9.42 18.77
#